data_AF-A0A959M7T2-F1
#
_entry.id   AF-A0A959M7T2-F1
#
_cell.length_a   1.000
_cell.length_b   1.000
_cell.length_c   1.000
_cell.angle_alpha   90.00
_cell.angle_beta   90.00
_cell.angle_gamma   90.00
#
_symmetry.space_group_name_H-M   'P 1'
#
loop_
_entity.id
_entity.type
_entity.pdbx_description
1 polymer ?
#
loop_
_entity_poly.entity_id
_entity_poly.type
_entity_poly.pdbx_seq_one_letter_code
_entity_poly.pdbx_strand_id
1 'polypeptide(L)'
;MIKKYLPYIFLIAAAALLFFIKKNQRGASIQKPNIEQPTEKITIPVLTDEVKDKDEIEGFNRNTNQLIFSKHAKCRMDCRKIDESEVREILKNGTINRKKIQADKRGMTYPVEGYTHDKQHVRIVFAPKGDALVVVTVIDLDTEWKCDCK
;
A
#
# COMPACT_ATOMS: atom_id res chain seq x y z
N MET A 1 -4.56 50.80 22.68
CA MET A 1 -5.60 50.29 21.76
C MET A 1 -5.33 48.89 21.20
N ILE A 2 -4.07 48.40 21.20
CA ILE A 2 -3.70 47.06 20.71
C ILE A 2 -4.40 45.88 21.43
N LYS A 3 -4.71 46.01 22.73
CA LYS A 3 -5.29 44.91 23.55
C LYS A 3 -6.67 44.43 23.08
N LYS A 4 -7.46 45.29 22.43
CA LYS A 4 -8.77 44.90 21.85
C LYS A 4 -8.64 44.03 20.60
N TYR A 5 -7.52 44.13 19.90
CA TYR A 5 -7.24 43.38 18.67
C TYR A 5 -6.44 42.11 18.91
N LEU A 6 -5.90 41.96 20.12
CA LEU A 6 -5.10 40.81 20.55
C LEU A 6 -5.78 39.44 20.30
N PRO A 7 -7.09 39.23 20.59
CA PRO A 7 -7.76 37.96 20.26
C PRO A 7 -7.91 37.74 18.75
N TYR A 8 -8.16 38.78 17.97
CA TYR A 8 -8.29 38.69 16.51
C TYR A 8 -6.94 38.41 15.83
N ILE A 9 -5.86 39.00 16.33
CA ILE A 9 -4.49 38.74 15.86
C ILE A 9 -4.12 37.27 16.11
N PHE A 10 -4.46 36.71 17.28
CA PHE A 10 -4.26 35.29 17.57
C PHE A 10 -5.04 34.38 16.63
N LEU A 11 -6.29 34.74 16.31
CA LEU A 11 -7.11 33.99 15.37
C LEU A 11 -6.52 33.97 13.95
N ILE A 12 -6.06 35.14 13.47
CA ILE A 12 -5.41 35.25 12.16
C ILE A 12 -4.10 34.47 12.13
N ALA A 13 -3.30 34.54 13.20
CA ALA A 13 -2.05 33.78 13.31
C ALA A 13 -2.29 32.27 13.31
N ALA A 14 -3.31 31.79 14.02
CA ALA A 14 -3.72 30.38 14.02
C ALA A 14 -4.20 29.91 12.65
N ALA A 15 -5.01 30.73 11.95
CA ALA A 15 -5.44 30.42 10.59
C ALA A 15 -4.27 30.36 9.60
N ALA A 16 -3.32 31.29 9.71
CA ALA A 16 -2.09 31.30 8.89
C ALA A 16 -1.21 30.07 9.18
N LEU A 17 -1.06 29.70 10.46
CA LEU A 17 -0.35 28.50 10.89
C LEU A 17 -0.98 27.23 10.30
N LEU A 18 -2.31 27.07 10.40
CA LEU A 18 -3.03 25.94 9.83
C LEU A 18 -2.93 25.88 8.31
N PHE A 19 -2.95 27.03 7.64
CA PHE A 19 -2.76 27.12 6.19
C PHE A 19 -1.33 26.73 5.78
N PHE A 20 -0.32 27.19 6.54
CA PHE A 20 1.08 26.83 6.33
C PHE A 20 1.31 25.33 6.55
N ILE A 21 0.78 24.77 7.65
CA ILE A 21 0.79 23.33 7.93
C ILE A 21 0.10 22.57 6.79
N LYS A 22 -1.09 22.98 6.32
CA LYS A 22 -1.77 22.33 5.19
C LYS A 22 -0.96 22.36 3.89
N LYS A 23 -0.21 23.44 3.64
CA LYS A 23 0.67 23.56 2.46
C LYS A 23 1.92 22.69 2.59
N ASN A 24 2.55 22.64 3.76
CA ASN A 24 3.82 21.93 3.98
C ASN A 24 3.66 20.47 4.46
N GLN A 25 2.49 20.04 4.95
CA GLN A 25 2.19 18.64 5.26
C GLN A 25 1.78 17.84 4.02
N ARG A 26 1.45 18.51 2.91
CA ARG A 26 1.46 17.85 1.61
C ARG A 26 2.91 17.66 1.22
N GLY A 27 3.52 16.58 1.73
CA GLY A 27 4.74 16.03 1.16
C GLY A 27 4.60 16.03 -0.35
N ALA A 28 5.71 16.34 -1.04
CA ALA A 28 5.78 16.32 -2.48
C ALA A 28 5.03 15.08 -2.97
N SER A 29 3.93 15.30 -3.71
CA SER A 29 3.29 14.22 -4.44
C SER A 29 4.45 13.61 -5.22
N ILE A 30 4.89 12.41 -4.85
CA ILE A 30 5.70 11.62 -5.74
C ILE A 30 4.82 11.48 -6.95
N GLN A 31 5.12 12.30 -7.96
CA GLN A 31 4.60 12.11 -9.29
C GLN A 31 4.83 10.63 -9.54
N LYS A 32 3.75 9.87 -9.77
CA LYS A 32 3.85 8.56 -10.41
C LYS A 32 4.96 8.71 -11.45
N PRO A 33 6.04 7.91 -11.42
CA PRO A 33 7.11 8.07 -12.37
C PRO A 33 6.47 8.11 -13.75
N ASN A 34 6.57 9.28 -14.39
CA ASN A 34 6.29 9.43 -15.79
C ASN A 34 7.29 8.47 -16.44
N ILE A 35 6.79 7.37 -16.97
CA ILE A 35 7.61 6.43 -17.72
C ILE A 35 7.98 7.17 -19.00
N GLU A 36 9.00 8.01 -18.91
CA GLU A 36 9.74 8.51 -20.06
C GLU A 36 10.35 7.28 -20.69
N GLN A 37 9.70 6.83 -21.76
CA GLN A 37 10.20 5.77 -22.62
C GLN A 37 11.57 6.22 -23.15
N PRO A 38 12.66 5.49 -22.87
CA PRO A 38 13.88 5.68 -23.61
C PRO A 38 13.59 5.24 -25.05
N THR A 39 13.49 6.22 -25.95
CA THR A 39 13.56 5.99 -27.40
C THR A 39 14.97 5.55 -27.75
N GLU A 40 15.29 4.29 -27.52
CA GLU A 40 16.38 3.63 -28.20
C GLU A 40 15.81 2.36 -28.84
N LYS A 41 15.65 2.42 -30.16
CA LYS A 41 15.14 1.34 -31.00
C LYS A 41 16.09 0.14 -30.88
N ILE A 42 15.79 -0.77 -29.97
CA ILE A 42 16.27 -2.14 -30.06
C ILE A 42 15.16 -2.92 -30.77
N THR A 43 15.32 -3.09 -32.08
CA THR A 43 14.41 -3.87 -32.92
C THR A 43 14.59 -5.34 -32.60
N ILE A 44 13.73 -5.89 -31.73
CA ILE A 44 13.61 -7.33 -31.51
C ILE A 44 12.31 -7.76 -32.19
N PRO A 45 12.30 -8.83 -33.01
CA PRO A 45 11.11 -9.28 -33.72
C PRO A 45 9.99 -9.60 -32.72
N VAL A 46 8.87 -8.88 -32.88
CA VAL A 46 7.63 -9.08 -32.13
C VAL A 46 7.04 -10.43 -32.53
N LEU A 47 7.24 -11.43 -31.68
CA LEU A 47 6.31 -12.55 -31.57
C LEU A 47 5.07 -11.99 -30.87
N THR A 48 3.97 -11.95 -31.61
CA THR A 48 2.63 -11.64 -31.14
C THR A 48 2.21 -12.69 -30.13
N ASP A 49 2.56 -12.47 -28.87
CA ASP A 49 1.86 -13.05 -27.73
C ASP A 49 1.18 -11.91 -26.98
N GLU A 50 -0.08 -12.16 -26.68
CA GLU A 50 -1.06 -11.22 -26.23
C GLU A 50 -0.60 -10.46 -24.98
N VAL A 51 -1.08 -9.23 -24.82
CA VAL A 51 -0.87 -8.44 -23.60
C VAL A 51 -1.58 -9.16 -22.45
N LYS A 52 -0.96 -10.22 -21.92
CA LYS A 52 -1.35 -10.80 -20.63
C LYS A 52 -1.12 -9.71 -19.61
N ASP A 53 -2.20 -9.33 -18.94
CA ASP A 53 -2.17 -8.43 -17.81
C ASP A 53 -0.96 -8.77 -16.92
N LYS A 54 -0.09 -7.77 -16.71
CA LYS A 54 1.19 -7.92 -15.99
C LYS A 54 1.04 -8.41 -14.54
N ASP A 55 -0.19 -8.60 -14.08
CA ASP A 55 -0.60 -8.91 -12.72
C ASP A 55 -1.13 -10.33 -12.52
N GLU A 56 -1.31 -11.13 -13.58
CA GLU A 56 -1.64 -12.55 -13.45
C GLU A 56 -0.37 -13.36 -13.20
N ILE A 57 -0.16 -13.78 -11.95
CA ILE A 57 0.86 -14.75 -11.59
C ILE A 57 0.19 -16.11 -11.43
N GLU A 58 0.72 -17.11 -12.12
CA GLU A 58 0.27 -18.49 -11.99
C GLU A 58 0.27 -18.91 -10.50
N GLY A 59 -0.90 -19.34 -10.01
CA GLY A 59 -1.10 -19.74 -8.61
C GLY A 59 -1.58 -18.65 -7.64
N PHE A 60 -1.73 -17.39 -8.06
CA PHE A 60 -2.30 -16.33 -7.23
C PHE A 60 -3.61 -15.78 -7.81
N ASN A 61 -4.74 -16.28 -7.31
CA ASN A 61 -6.06 -15.79 -7.70
C ASN A 61 -6.55 -14.69 -6.75
N ARG A 62 -6.71 -13.47 -7.28
CA ARG A 62 -7.20 -12.28 -6.53
C ARG A 62 -8.72 -12.30 -6.31
N ASN A 63 -9.47 -13.11 -7.05
CA ASN A 63 -10.94 -13.16 -7.05
C ASN A 63 -11.50 -14.19 -6.06
N THR A 64 -10.87 -14.38 -4.90
CA THR A 64 -11.46 -15.20 -3.84
C THR A 64 -12.41 -14.38 -2.97
N ASN A 65 -13.54 -14.98 -2.59
CA ASN A 65 -14.45 -14.42 -1.61
C ASN A 65 -14.06 -14.77 -0.17
N GLN A 66 -13.10 -15.69 0.03
CA GLN A 66 -12.74 -16.20 1.35
C GLN A 66 -11.34 -15.72 1.75
N LEU A 67 -11.29 -14.59 2.45
CA LEU A 67 -10.09 -14.13 3.16
C LEU A 67 -10.08 -14.67 4.58
N ILE A 68 -8.96 -15.29 4.98
CA ILE A 68 -8.72 -15.78 6.34
C ILE A 68 -7.52 -15.02 6.91
N PHE A 69 -7.69 -14.41 8.09
CA PHE A 69 -6.62 -13.65 8.75
C PHE A 69 -5.92 -14.49 9.80
N SER A 70 -4.60 -14.58 9.71
CA SER A 70 -3.78 -15.20 10.76
C SER A 70 -3.84 -14.36 12.06
N LYS A 71 -3.51 -14.99 13.20
CA LYS A 71 -3.42 -14.26 14.48
C LYS A 71 -2.41 -13.10 14.41
N HIS A 72 -1.27 -13.34 13.77
CA HIS A 72 -0.22 -12.34 13.58
C HIS A 72 -0.69 -11.20 12.67
N ALA A 73 -1.41 -11.50 11.59
CA ALA A 73 -1.98 -10.49 10.71
C ALA A 73 -2.95 -9.58 11.47
N LYS A 74 -3.87 -10.15 12.26
CA LYS A 74 -4.81 -9.37 13.08
C LYS A 74 -4.11 -8.46 14.07
N CYS A 75 -3.13 -8.98 14.82
CA CYS A 75 -2.34 -8.16 15.75
C CYS A 75 -1.64 -6.99 15.02
N ARG A 76 -1.09 -7.27 13.84
CA ARG A 76 -0.37 -6.27 13.04
C ARG A 76 -1.30 -5.23 12.40
N MET A 77 -2.51 -5.61 12.04
CA MET A 77 -3.58 -4.72 11.58
C MET A 77 -3.97 -3.76 12.70
N ASP A 78 -4.30 -4.28 13.88
CA ASP A 78 -4.72 -3.47 15.04
C ASP A 78 -3.63 -2.49 15.50
N CYS A 79 -2.37 -2.94 15.52
CA CYS A 79 -1.22 -2.14 15.93
C CYS A 79 -0.91 -1.01 14.94
N ARG A 80 -1.06 -1.27 13.63
CA ARG A 80 -0.70 -0.31 12.56
C ARG A 80 -1.88 0.52 12.06
N LYS A 81 -3.07 0.35 12.65
CA LYS A 81 -4.30 1.00 12.20
C LYS A 81 -4.59 0.69 10.73
N ILE A 82 -4.44 -0.58 10.37
CA ILE A 82 -4.78 -1.09 9.04
C ILE A 82 -6.03 -1.95 9.17
N ASP A 83 -7.09 -1.60 8.47
CA ASP A 83 -8.36 -2.30 8.53
C ASP A 83 -8.55 -3.35 7.41
N GLU A 84 -9.64 -4.12 7.50
CA GLU A 84 -9.92 -5.19 6.54
C GLU A 84 -10.28 -4.67 5.14
N SER A 85 -10.83 -3.46 5.06
CA SER A 85 -11.19 -2.82 3.78
C SER A 85 -9.94 -2.43 3.00
N GLU A 86 -8.92 -1.91 3.70
CA GLU A 86 -7.59 -1.64 3.14
C GLU A 86 -6.91 -2.92 2.66
N VAL A 87 -7.04 -4.02 3.41
CA VAL A 87 -6.49 -5.32 2.96
C VAL A 87 -7.12 -5.79 1.65
N ARG A 88 -8.45 -5.66 1.53
CA ARG A 88 -9.18 -6.01 0.30
C ARG A 88 -8.86 -5.08 -0.85
N GLU A 89 -8.67 -3.79 -0.57
CA GLU A 89 -8.27 -2.79 -1.56
C GLU A 89 -6.92 -3.17 -2.19
N ILE A 90 -5.94 -3.51 -1.36
CA ILE A 90 -4.60 -3.88 -1.81
C ILE A 90 -4.62 -5.22 -2.54
N LEU A 91 -5.44 -6.18 -2.13
CA LEU A 91 -5.62 -7.44 -2.88
C LEU A 91 -6.06 -7.18 -4.32
N LYS A 92 -6.97 -6.22 -4.54
CA LYS A 92 -7.51 -5.89 -5.86
C LYS A 92 -6.58 -5.00 -6.67
N ASN A 93 -6.08 -3.92 -6.07
CA ASN A 93 -5.41 -2.83 -6.80
C ASN A 93 -3.90 -2.82 -6.64
N GLY A 94 -3.35 -3.59 -5.69
CA GLY A 94 -1.92 -3.60 -5.39
C GLY A 94 -1.10 -4.35 -6.43
N THR A 95 0.20 -4.08 -6.44
CA THR A 95 1.17 -4.71 -7.34
C THR A 95 1.93 -5.81 -6.60
N ILE A 96 2.07 -6.98 -7.22
CA ILE A 96 2.81 -8.10 -6.61
C ILE A 96 4.31 -7.82 -6.67
N ASN A 97 4.99 -7.87 -5.53
CA ASN A 97 6.44 -7.79 -5.48
C ASN A 97 7.07 -9.16 -5.77
N ARG A 98 7.30 -9.44 -7.06
CA ARG A 98 7.88 -10.70 -7.56
C ARG A 98 9.22 -11.06 -6.93
N LYS A 99 10.03 -10.08 -6.54
CA LYS A 99 11.35 -10.29 -5.90
C LYS A 99 11.24 -10.86 -4.48
N LYS A 100 10.07 -10.74 -3.85
CA LYS A 100 9.82 -11.17 -2.47
C LYS A 100 8.86 -12.36 -2.37
N ILE A 101 8.47 -12.97 -3.50
CA ILE A 101 7.73 -14.22 -3.49
C ILE A 101 8.62 -15.29 -2.84
N GLN A 102 8.07 -15.99 -1.85
CA GLN A 102 8.78 -17.06 -1.16
C GLN A 102 7.99 -18.36 -1.26
N ALA A 103 8.71 -19.42 -1.60
CA ALA A 103 8.25 -20.79 -1.60
C ALA A 103 8.81 -21.49 -0.37
N ASP A 104 7.96 -21.98 0.52
CA ASP A 104 8.38 -22.79 1.65
C ASP A 104 7.63 -24.13 1.69
N LYS A 105 7.91 -24.95 2.72
CA LYS A 105 7.22 -26.25 2.92
C LYS A 105 5.71 -26.11 3.17
N ARG A 106 5.23 -24.91 3.52
CA ARG A 106 3.83 -24.60 3.85
C ARG A 106 3.07 -24.00 2.66
N GLY A 107 3.76 -23.57 1.61
CA GLY A 107 3.21 -23.11 0.34
C GLY A 107 3.95 -21.90 -0.26
N MET A 108 3.35 -21.32 -1.28
CA MET A 108 3.80 -20.07 -1.89
C MET A 108 3.20 -18.86 -1.15
N THR A 109 3.99 -17.81 -0.98
CA THR A 109 3.54 -16.53 -0.42
C THR A 109 3.75 -15.40 -1.43
N TYR A 110 2.74 -14.55 -1.56
CA TYR A 110 2.67 -13.46 -2.53
C TYR A 110 2.56 -12.13 -1.80
N PRO A 111 3.65 -11.35 -1.72
CA PRO A 111 3.61 -10.00 -1.19
C PRO A 111 3.02 -9.04 -2.21
N VAL A 112 1.93 -8.38 -1.85
CA VAL A 112 1.26 -7.35 -2.66
C VAL A 112 1.47 -6.01 -1.97
N GLU A 113 1.93 -5.02 -2.74
CA GLU A 113 2.25 -3.68 -2.26
C GLU A 113 1.33 -2.65 -2.91
N GLY A 114 0.99 -1.61 -2.17
CA GLY A 114 0.21 -0.51 -2.69
C GLY A 114 -0.09 0.54 -1.64
N TYR A 115 -0.80 1.58 -2.07
CA TYR A 115 -1.29 2.62 -1.18
C TYR A 115 -2.76 2.36 -0.88
N THR A 116 -3.12 2.46 0.39
CA THR A 116 -4.52 2.38 0.83
C THR A 116 -5.26 3.69 0.59
N HIS A 117 -6.57 3.70 0.74
CA HIS A 117 -7.38 4.93 0.68
C HIS A 117 -6.96 5.99 1.71
N ASP A 118 -6.39 5.56 2.84
CA ASP A 118 -5.80 6.42 3.87
C ASP A 118 -4.37 6.89 3.54
N LYS A 119 -3.88 6.52 2.35
CA LYS A 119 -2.54 6.84 1.82
C LYS A 119 -1.41 6.21 2.61
N GLN A 120 -1.68 5.12 3.33
CA GLN A 120 -0.63 4.31 3.93
C GLN A 120 -0.02 3.41 2.87
N HIS A 121 1.31 3.39 2.77
CA HIS A 121 2.01 2.46 1.88
C HIS A 121 2.19 1.12 2.60
N VAL A 122 1.47 0.10 2.16
CA VAL A 122 1.41 -1.18 2.85
C VAL A 122 1.85 -2.33 1.95
N ARG A 123 2.43 -3.36 2.58
CA ARG A 123 2.70 -4.67 2.00
C ARG A 123 1.87 -5.71 2.74
N ILE A 124 1.10 -6.47 1.99
CA ILE A 124 0.29 -7.57 2.50
C ILE A 124 0.80 -8.87 1.92
N VAL A 125 1.06 -9.84 2.79
CA VAL A 125 1.54 -11.15 2.37
C VAL A 125 0.36 -12.13 2.35
N PHE A 126 -0.01 -12.57 1.15
CA PHE A 126 -1.08 -13.54 0.93
C PHE A 126 -0.50 -14.94 0.70
N ALA A 127 -1.16 -15.97 1.24
CA ALA A 127 -0.83 -17.37 1.00
C ALA A 127 -2.09 -18.11 0.52
N PRO A 128 -2.16 -18.54 -0.75
CA PRO A 128 -3.24 -19.37 -1.25
C PRO A 128 -3.29 -20.73 -0.54
N LYS A 129 -4.47 -21.12 -0.08
CA LYS A 129 -4.75 -22.44 0.53
C LYS A 129 -6.09 -22.97 0.03
N GLY A 130 -6.04 -23.80 -1.01
CA GLY A 130 -7.24 -24.25 -1.71
C GLY A 130 -7.99 -23.05 -2.29
N ASP A 131 -9.26 -22.90 -1.94
CA ASP A 131 -10.13 -21.81 -2.42
C ASP A 131 -10.04 -20.52 -1.57
N ALA A 132 -9.31 -20.56 -0.45
CA ALA A 132 -9.14 -19.42 0.45
C ALA A 132 -7.79 -18.72 0.27
N LEU A 133 -7.75 -17.41 0.49
CA LEU A 133 -6.51 -16.65 0.67
C LEU A 133 -6.28 -16.39 2.15
N VAL A 134 -5.13 -16.82 2.65
CA VAL A 134 -4.72 -16.53 4.03
C VAL A 134 -3.85 -15.26 4.04
N VAL A 135 -4.24 -14.27 4.81
CA VAL A 135 -3.43 -13.09 5.11
C VAL A 135 -2.44 -13.48 6.21
N VAL A 136 -1.17 -13.60 5.85
CA VAL A 136 -0.10 -14.04 6.76
C VAL A 136 0.33 -12.88 7.66
N THR A 137 0.60 -11.73 7.07
CA THR A 137 1.01 -10.51 7.77
C THR A 137 0.67 -9.26 6.96
N VAL A 138 0.51 -8.15 7.68
CA VAL A 138 0.40 -6.79 7.12
C VAL A 138 1.59 -5.97 7.61
N ILE A 139 2.17 -5.14 6.74
CA ILE A 139 3.38 -4.36 7.00
C ILE A 139 3.15 -2.96 6.46
N ASP A 140 3.30 -1.94 7.31
CA ASP A 140 3.49 -0.55 6.88
C ASP A 140 4.96 -0.40 6.43
N LEU A 141 5.17 0.13 5.22
CA LEU A 141 6.49 0.28 4.62
C LEU A 141 7.14 1.62 4.94
N ASP A 142 6.36 2.60 5.38
CA ASP A 142 6.82 3.97 5.61
C ASP A 142 7.03 4.25 7.11
N THR A 143 6.29 3.55 7.97
CA THR A 143 6.34 3.74 9.43
C THR A 143 6.76 2.48 10.18
N GLU A 144 7.73 2.63 11.09
CA GLU A 144 8.11 1.57 12.02
C GLU A 144 7.25 1.63 13.30
N TRP A 145 6.37 0.63 13.44
CA TRP A 145 5.49 0.49 14.60
C TRP A 145 6.08 -0.48 15.63
N LYS A 146 6.16 -0.05 16.89
CA LYS A 146 6.55 -0.92 18.01
C LYS A 146 5.37 -1.81 18.42
N CYS A 147 5.28 -2.99 17.80
CA CYS A 147 4.25 -3.98 18.10
C CYS A 147 4.86 -5.22 18.75
N ASP A 148 4.28 -5.72 19.84
CA ASP A 148 4.59 -7.03 20.43
C ASP A 148 3.56 -8.08 19.95
N CYS A 149 3.68 -8.48 18.67
CA CYS A 149 2.83 -9.52 18.09
C CYS A 149 3.53 -10.89 18.16
N LYS A 150 2.81 -11.90 18.67
CA LYS A 150 3.28 -13.27 18.88
C LYS A 150 2.58 -14.27 17.95
#